data_AF-A0A0S9QUQ9-F1
#
_entry.id   AF-A0A0S9QUQ9-F1
#
_cell.length_a   1.000
_cell.length_b   1.000
_cell.length_c   1.000
_cell.angle_alpha   90.00
_cell.angle_beta   90.00
_cell.angle_gamma   90.00
#
_symmetry.space_group_name_H-M   'P 1'
#
loop_
_entity.id
_entity.type
_entity.pdbx_description
1 polymer ?
#
loop_
_entity_poly.entity_id
_entity_poly.type
_entity_poly.pdbx_seq_one_letter_code
_entity_poly.pdbx_strand_id
1 'polypeptide(L)' 'MQPRPNTLSEWAAPAEAIVSAYLEEAGGDAILALHRAVADALTDLCEAERRTLRRDRLISHGYVRGRADSAG' A
#
# COMPACT_ATOMS: atom_id res chain seq x y z
N MET A 1 -29.81 18.37 -2.95
CA MET A 1 -28.42 18.39 -2.45
C MET A 1 -28.14 17.03 -1.83
N GLN A 2 -27.43 16.15 -2.54
CA GLN A 2 -26.89 14.93 -1.89
C GLN A 2 -25.68 15.36 -1.05
N PRO A 3 -25.57 14.96 0.23
CA PRO A 3 -24.35 15.17 0.98
C PRO A 3 -23.24 14.39 0.29
N ARG A 4 -22.15 15.07 -0.11
CA ARG A 4 -20.97 14.35 -0.59
C ARG A 4 -20.48 13.45 0.54
N PRO A 5 -20.26 12.14 0.32
CA PRO A 5 -19.67 11.30 1.34
C PRO A 5 -18.34 11.94 1.74
N ASN A 6 -18.22 12.30 3.02
CA ASN A 6 -16.97 12.76 3.58
C ASN A 6 -16.11 11.51 3.73
N THR A 7 -15.32 11.20 2.72
CA THR A 7 -14.54 9.97 2.62
C THR A 7 -13.58 9.79 3.81
N LEU A 8 -13.19 10.89 4.46
CA LEU A 8 -12.43 10.85 5.72
C LEU A 8 -13.19 10.15 6.88
N SER A 9 -14.52 10.13 6.85
CA SER A 9 -15.35 9.52 7.90
C SER A 9 -15.60 8.03 7.71
N GLU A 10 -15.57 7.50 6.47
CA GLU A 10 -15.74 6.05 6.22
C GLU A 10 -14.51 5.25 6.65
N TRP A 11 -13.32 5.85 6.52
CA TRP A 11 -12.08 5.23 6.99
C TRP A 11 -11.74 5.56 8.44
N ALA A 12 -12.49 6.44 9.10
CA ALA A 12 -12.23 6.81 10.50
C ALA A 12 -12.31 5.60 11.43
N ALA A 13 -13.38 4.79 11.33
CA ALA A 13 -13.54 3.61 12.20
C ALA A 13 -12.48 2.52 11.96
N PRO A 14 -12.14 2.15 10.70
CA PRO A 14 -11.01 1.25 10.43
C PRO A 14 -9.66 1.81 10.88
N ALA A 15 -9.40 3.11 10.65
CA ALA A 15 -8.15 3.75 11.05
C ALA A 15 -7.99 3.76 12.58
N GLU A 16 -9.06 4.03 13.32
CA GLU A 16 -9.07 3.99 14.78
C GLU A 16 -8.78 2.57 15.32
N ALA A 17 -9.32 1.53 14.68
CA ALA A 17 -9.01 0.14 15.03
C ALA A 17 -7.54 -0.20 14.79
N ILE A 18 -6.95 0.25 13.68
CA ILE A 18 -5.52 0.06 13.37
C ILE A 18 -4.66 0.79 14.40
N VAL A 19 -4.96 2.06 14.69
CA VAL A 19 -4.21 2.85 15.69
C VAL A 19 -4.28 2.21 17.07
N SER A 20 -5.45 1.69 17.47
CA SER A 20 -5.63 1.01 18.75
C SER A 20 -4.75 -0.24 18.85
N ALA A 21 -4.67 -1.06 17.80
CA ALA A 21 -3.82 -2.25 17.77
C ALA A 21 -2.33 -1.90 17.96
N TYR A 22 -1.82 -0.86 17.29
CA TYR A 22 -0.43 -0.42 17.48
C TYR A 22 -0.18 0.17 18.87
N LEU A 23 -1.15 0.87 19.47
CA LEU A 23 -1.05 1.37 20.83
C LEU A 23 -1.01 0.24 21.86
N GLU A 24 -1.84 -0.78 21.70
CA GLU A 24 -1.83 -1.98 22.54
C GLU A 24 -0.48 -2.70 22.45
N GLU A 25 0.06 -2.87 21.25
CA GLU A 25 1.36 -3.51 21.02
C GLU A 25 2.54 -2.67 21.54
N ALA A 26 2.41 -1.36 21.57
CA ALA A 26 3.39 -0.44 22.15
C ALA A 26 3.23 -0.26 23.66
N GLY A 27 2.28 -0.95 24.30
CA GLY A 27 2.02 -0.82 25.74
C GLY A 27 1.53 0.57 26.14
N GLY A 28 0.83 1.28 25.24
CA GLY A 28 0.33 2.63 25.44
C GLY A 28 1.30 3.76 25.06
N ASP A 29 2.51 3.44 24.60
CA ASP A 29 3.44 4.45 24.07
C ASP A 29 3.03 4.86 22.65
N ALA A 30 2.39 6.04 22.54
CA ALA A 30 1.91 6.58 21.27
C ALA A 30 3.02 6.92 20.27
N ILE A 31 4.21 7.30 20.72
CA ILE A 31 5.33 7.64 19.83
C ILE A 31 5.91 6.36 19.24
N LEU A 32 6.08 5.33 20.08
CA LEU A 32 6.52 4.01 19.61
C LEU A 32 5.49 3.39 18.65
N ALA A 33 4.20 3.46 18.98
CA ALA A 33 3.11 3.00 18.12
C ALA A 33 3.14 3.68 16.75
N LEU A 34 3.32 5.01 16.72
CA LEU A 34 3.42 5.78 15.49
C LEU A 34 4.65 5.38 14.67
N HIS A 35 5.81 5.22 15.31
CA HIS A 35 7.02 4.78 14.62
C HIS A 35 6.85 3.39 13.98
N ARG A 36 6.19 2.44 14.69
CA ARG A 36 5.90 1.11 14.14
C ARG A 36 4.94 1.19 12.96
N ALA A 37 3.82 1.89 13.09
CA ALA A 37 2.84 2.04 12.02
C ALA A 37 3.44 2.68 10.75
N VAL A 38 4.32 3.68 10.91
CA VAL A 38 5.03 4.31 9.78
C VAL A 38 6.05 3.34 9.16
N ALA A 39 6.81 2.59 9.96
CA ALA A 39 7.77 1.61 9.44
C ALA A 39 7.09 0.50 8.63
N ASP A 40 5.93 0.02 9.09
CA ASP A 40 5.13 -0.99 8.39
C ASP A 40 4.55 -0.42 7.10
N ALA A 41 3.99 0.80 7.12
CA ALA A 41 3.49 1.46 5.92
C ALA A 41 4.59 1.70 4.86
N LEU A 42 5.80 2.04 5.28
CA LEU A 42 6.96 2.18 4.39
C LEU A 42 7.42 0.82 3.84
N THR A 43 7.32 -0.24 4.64
CA THR A 43 7.61 -1.61 4.20
C THR A 43 6.60 -2.07 3.15
N ASP A 44 5.31 -1.86 3.40
CA ASP A 44 4.23 -2.14 2.46
C ASP A 44 4.38 -1.36 1.15
N LEU A 45 4.77 -0.09 1.22
CA LEU A 45 5.07 0.72 0.04
C LEU A 45 6.24 0.13 -0.75
N CYS A 46 7.35 -0.20 -0.07
CA CYS A 46 8.50 -0.83 -0.72
C CYS A 46 8.14 -2.19 -1.35
N GLU A 47 7.27 -2.97 -0.71
CA GLU A 47 6.77 -4.24 -1.24
C GLU A 47 5.91 -4.05 -2.48
N ALA A 48 5.00 -3.08 -2.44
CA ALA A 48 4.17 -2.71 -3.58
C ALA A 48 5.02 -2.20 -4.76
N GLU A 49 6.05 -1.40 -4.50
CA GLU A 49 7.01 -0.93 -5.51
C GLU A 49 7.81 -2.10 -6.10
N ARG A 50 8.32 -3.00 -5.26
CA ARG A 50 9.00 -4.24 -5.71
C ARG A 50 8.09 -5.10 -6.58
N ARG A 51 6.79 -5.17 -6.27
CA ARG A 51 5.80 -5.92 -7.06
C ARG A 51 5.56 -5.26 -8.41
N THR A 52 5.51 -3.93 -8.46
CA THR A 52 5.34 -3.15 -9.69
C THR A 52 6.54 -3.28 -10.61
N LEU A 53 7.76 -3.12 -10.10
CA LEU A 53 9.00 -3.27 -10.88
C LEU A 53 9.19 -4.70 -11.43
N ARG A 54 8.80 -5.74 -10.67
CA ARG A 54 8.80 -7.12 -11.17
C ARG A 54 7.76 -7.35 -12.27
N ARG A 55 6.61 -6.67 -12.21
CA ARG A 55 5.56 -6.77 -13.22
C ARG A 55 5.94 -6.05 -14.52
N ASP A 56 6.56 -4.88 -14.42
CA ASP A 56 7.05 -4.13 -15.58
C ASP A 56 8.19 -4.87 -16.30
N ARG A 57 9.05 -5.57 -15.53
CA ARG A 57 10.12 -6.41 -16.11
C ARG A 57 9.57 -7.61 -16.90
N LEU A 58 8.43 -8.18 -16.51
CA LEU A 58 7.75 -9.26 -17.24
C LEU A 58 6.99 -8.73 -18.47
N ILE A 59 6.39 -7.54 -18.39
CA ILE A 59 5.76 -6.87 -19.55
C ILE A 59 6.83 -6.54 -20.61
N SER A 60 8.00 -6.05 -20.20
CA SER A 60 9.09 -5.68 -21.11
C SER A 60 9.67 -6.88 -21.88
N HIS A 61 9.74 -8.07 -21.26
CA HIS A 61 10.20 -9.28 -21.96
C HIS A 61 9.11 -9.89 -22.87
N GLY A 62 7.85 -9.85 -22.44
CA GLY A 62 6.72 -10.32 -23.26
C GLY A 62 6.45 -9.45 -24.49
N TYR A 63 6.64 -8.14 -24.38
CA TYR A 63 6.42 -7.18 -25.48
C TYR A 63 7.50 -7.27 -26.58
N VAL A 64 8.76 -7.56 -26.20
CA VAL A 64 9.86 -7.74 -27.18
C VAL A 64 9.70 -9.03 -28.00
N ARG A 65 9.17 -10.11 -27.40
CA ARG A 65 8.87 -11.34 -28.17
C ARG A 65 7.63 -11.21 -29.07
N GLY A 66 6.61 -10.48 -28.64
CA GLY A 66 5.40 -10.26 -29.46
C GLY A 66 5.65 -9.43 -30.72
N ARG A 67 6.64 -8.52 -30.71
CA ARG A 67 6.99 -7.69 -31.87
C ARG A 67 7.98 -8.37 -32.83
N ALA A 68 8.80 -9.31 -32.35
CA ALA A 68 9.74 -10.05 -33.19
C ALA A 68 9.06 -11.18 -34.00
N ASP A 69 7.88 -11.65 -33.58
CA ASP A 69 7.14 -12.76 -34.23
C ASP A 69 6.00 -12.26 -35.15
N SER A 70 5.83 -10.94 -35.30
CA SER A 70 4.87 -10.33 -36.25
C SER A 70 5.56 -9.80 -37.53
N ALA A 71 6.85 -10.10 -37.69
CA ALA A 71 7.64 -9.82 -38.89
C ALA A 71 8.17 -11.15 -39.44
N GLY A 72 7.24 -11.98 -39.93
CA GLY A 72 7.49 -13.21 -40.67
C GLY A 72 6.47 -13.34 -41.77
#